data_AF-A0AB38PBP7-F1
#
_entry.id   AF-A0AB38PBP7-F1
#
_cell.length_a   1.000
_cell.length_b   1.000
_cell.length_c   1.000
_cell.angle_alpha   90.00
_cell.angle_beta   90.00
_cell.angle_gamma   90.00
#
_symmetry.space_group_name_H-M   'P 1'
#
loop_
_entity.id
_entity.type
_entity.pdbx_description
1 polymer ?
#
loop_
_entity_poly.entity_id
_entity_poly.type
_entity_poly.pdbx_seq_one_letter_code
_entity_poly.pdbx_strand_id
1 'polypeptide(L)' 'MEILDVIIDNHGLIYKVQTQNGHVFEHTLAKDTPPDKVAQVLRLLATHVDNLETQKRDH' A
#
# COMPACT_ATOMS: atom_id res chain seq x y z
N MET A 1 -9.37 0.30 3.93
CA MET A 1 -7.95 0.54 3.67
C MET A 1 -7.54 1.64 4.61
N GLU A 2 -6.53 1.39 5.41
CA GLU A 2 -6.05 2.31 6.43
C GLU A 2 -4.53 2.39 6.35
N ILE A 3 -3.97 3.60 6.50
CA ILE A 3 -2.52 3.79 6.62
C ILE A 3 -2.18 3.54 8.08
N LEU A 4 -1.40 2.49 8.33
CA LEU A 4 -0.97 2.12 9.67
C LEU A 4 0.25 2.93 10.12
N ASP A 5 1.20 3.12 9.20
CA ASP A 5 2.47 3.77 9.52
C ASP A 5 3.07 4.46 8.29
N VAL A 6 3.90 5.47 8.54
CA VAL A 6 4.65 6.21 7.53
C VAL A 6 6.05 6.44 8.06
N ILE A 7 7.03 5.84 7.38
CA ILE A 7 8.44 5.99 7.71
C ILE A 7 9.07 6.90 6.66
N ILE A 8 9.69 7.98 7.12
CA ILE A 8 10.40 8.92 6.27
C ILE A 8 11.85 8.46 6.21
N ASP A 9 12.25 7.93 5.06
CA ASP A 9 13.63 7.58 4.76
C ASP A 9 14.29 8.67 3.92
N ASN A 10 15.62 8.74 3.93
CA ASN A 10 16.38 9.73 3.16
C ASN A 10 16.12 9.62 1.64
N HIS A 11 15.71 8.43 1.17
CA HIS A 11 15.40 8.12 -0.21
C HIS A 11 13.91 8.19 -0.57
N GLY A 12 12.99 8.25 0.41
CA GLY A 12 11.55 8.22 0.13
C GLY A 12 10.66 8.08 1.36
N LEU A 13 9.37 7.85 1.10
CA LEU A 13 8.34 7.65 2.11
C LEU A 13 7.87 6.20 2.03
N ILE A 14 8.07 5.45 3.10
CA ILE A 14 7.61 4.06 3.22
C ILE A 14 6.24 4.09 3.88
N TYR A 15 5.22 3.67 3.15
CA TYR A 15 3.85 3.60 3.63
C TYR A 15 3.52 2.17 4.01
N LYS A 16 3.12 1.97 5.26
CA LYS A 16 2.53 0.72 5.73
C LYS A 16 1.03 0.86 5.73
N VAL A 17 0.37 0.01 4.96
CA VAL A 17 -1.07 0.12 4.68
C VAL A 17 -1.74 -1.23 4.87
N GLN A 18 -2.90 -1.19 5.51
CA GLN A 18 -3.79 -2.33 5.66
C GLN A 18 -4.91 -2.27 4.62
N THR A 19 -5.09 -3.34 3.86
CA THR A 19 -6.19 -3.52 2.91
C THR A 19 -7.52 -3.72 3.64
N GLN A 20 -8.62 -3.73 2.90
CA GLN A 20 -9.95 -3.97 3.50
C GLN A 20 -10.12 -5.42 4.00
N ASN A 21 -9.48 -6.42 3.38
CA ASN A 21 -9.46 -7.80 3.91
C ASN A 21 -8.43 -8.04 5.02
N GLY A 22 -7.83 -6.98 5.57
CA GLY A 22 -6.91 -7.08 6.70
C GLY A 22 -5.48 -7.47 6.33
N HIS A 23 -5.14 -7.55 5.04
CA HIS A 23 -3.76 -7.77 4.59
C HIS A 23 -2.93 -6.51 4.79
N VAL A 24 -1.70 -6.64 5.24
CA VAL A 24 -0.79 -5.51 5.46
C VAL A 24 0.31 -5.57 4.42
N PHE A 25 0.57 -4.45 3.76
CA PHE A 25 1.69 -4.32 2.83
C PHE A 25 2.45 -3.01 3.06
N GLU A 26 3.71 -3.02 2.65
CA GLU A 26 4.62 -1.89 2.77
C GLU A 26 5.04 -1.46 1.37
N HIS A 27 4.99 -0.16 1.09
CA HIS A 27 5.37 0.37 -0.21
C HIS A 27 6.16 1.67 -0.08
N THR A 28 7.32 1.70 -0.71
CA THR A 28 8.20 2.87 -0.75
C THR A 28 7.84 3.74 -1.95
N LEU A 29 7.45 4.98 -1.68
CA LEU A 29 7.18 6.00 -2.68
C LEU A 29 8.26 7.08 -2.64
N ALA A 30 8.57 7.67 -3.79
CA ALA A 30 9.50 8.80 -3.84
C ALA A 30 8.91 9.99 -3.09
N LYS A 31 9.74 10.75 -2.37
CA LYS A 31 9.35 11.97 -1.65
C LYS A 31 8.76 13.06 -2.55
N ASP A 32 9.06 13.00 -3.84
CA ASP A 32 8.56 13.92 -4.87
C ASP A 32 7.16 13.51 -5.39
N THR A 33 6.64 12.36 -4.95
CA THR A 33 5.33 11.88 -5.39
C THR A 33 4.23 12.77 -4.79
N PRO A 34 3.39 13.40 -5.60
CA PRO A 34 2.30 14.22 -5.08
C PRO A 34 1.30 13.35 -4.30
N PRO A 35 0.70 13.87 -3.22
CA PRO A 35 -0.16 13.09 -2.33
C PRO A 35 -1.37 12.47 -3.04
N ASP A 36 -1.87 13.10 -4.10
CA ASP A 36 -2.95 12.57 -4.93
C ASP A 36 -2.55 11.24 -5.61
N LYS A 37 -1.32 11.17 -6.14
CA LYS A 37 -0.77 9.94 -6.72
C LYS A 37 -0.44 8.91 -5.65
N VAL A 38 0.03 9.33 -4.48
CA VAL A 38 0.28 8.43 -3.35
C VAL A 38 -1.01 7.68 -3.00
N ALA A 39 -2.12 8.39 -2.82
CA ALA A 39 -3.42 7.77 -2.51
C ALA A 39 -3.88 6.81 -3.63
N GLN A 40 -3.73 7.19 -4.90
CA GLN A 40 -4.08 6.31 -6.04
C GLN A 40 -3.24 5.03 -6.07
N VAL A 41 -1.92 5.15 -5.92
CA VAL A 41 -1.01 3.99 -5.95
C VAL A 41 -1.30 3.06 -4.78
N LEU A 42 -1.42 3.58 -3.56
CA LEU A 42 -1.72 2.76 -2.39
C LEU A 42 -3.09 2.08 -2.50
N ARG A 43 -4.09 2.74 -3.09
CA ARG A 43 -5.41 2.14 -3.34
C ARG A 43 -5.36 1.02 -4.38
N LEU A 44 -4.61 1.22 -5.47
CA LEU A 44 -4.39 0.20 -6.50
C LEU A 44 -3.66 -1.02 -5.93
N LEU A 45 -2.59 -0.79 -5.16
CA LEU A 45 -1.84 -1.84 -4.49
C LEU A 45 -2.70 -2.59 -3.48
N ALA A 46 -3.50 -1.88 -2.69
CA ALA A 46 -4.41 -2.50 -1.73
C ALA A 46 -5.40 -3.44 -2.43
N THR A 47 -6.03 -3.00 -3.51
CA THR A 47 -6.93 -3.84 -4.32
C THR A 47 -6.19 -5.02 -4.97
N HIS A 48 -4.96 -4.80 -5.44
CA HIS A 48 -4.18 -5.86 -6.08
C HIS A 48 -3.75 -6.94 -5.08
N VAL A 49 -3.26 -6.55 -3.90
CA VAL A 49 -2.91 -7.46 -2.80
C VAL A 49 -4.15 -8.24 -2.35
N ASP A 50 -5.29 -7.58 -2.24
CA ASP A 50 -6.56 -8.22 -1.89
C ASP A 50 -6.99 -9.30 -2.89
N ASN A 51 -6.90 -8.99 -4.19
CA ASN A 51 -7.20 -9.93 -5.27
C ASN A 51 -6.19 -11.10 -5.36
N LEU A 52 -4.90 -10.84 -5.09
CA LEU A 52 -3.87 -11.88 -5.07
C LEU A 52 -4.12 -12.88 -3.93
N GLU A 53 -4.39 -12.38 -2.74
CA GLU A 53 -4.62 -13.23 -1.56
C GLU A 53 -5.96 -13.98 -1.64
N THR A 54 -6.99 -13.37 -2.24
CA THR A 54 -8.24 -14.07 -2.62
C THR A 54 -7.96 -15.25 -3.55
N GLN A 55 -7.17 -15.04 -4.60
CA GLN A 55 -6.86 -16.10 -5.56
C GLN A 55 -5.96 -17.20 -4.96
N LYS A 56 -5.18 -16.89 -3.92
CA LYS A 56 -4.32 -17.85 -3.23
C LYS A 56 -5.10 -18.79 -2.30
N ARG A 57 -6.30 -18.42 -1.86
CA ARG A 57 -7.15 -19.25 -0.98
C ARG A 57 -8.04 -20.24 -1.73
N ASP A 58 -8.11 -20.14 -3.06
CA ASP A 58 -9.00 -20.94 -3.91
C ASP A 58 -8.27 -22.07 -4.68
N HIS A 59 -7.02 -22.40 -4.30
CA HIS A 59 -6.24 -23.50 -4.93
C HIS A 59 -5.74 -24.50 -3.89
#